data_AF-A0A924MCU3-F1
#
_entry.id   AF-A0A924MCU3-F1
#
_cell.length_a   1.000
_cell.length_b   1.000
_cell.length_c   1.000
_cell.angle_alpha   90.00
_cell.angle_beta   90.00
_cell.angle_gamma   90.00
#
_symmetry.space_group_name_H-M   'P 1'
#
loop_
_entity.id
_entity.type
_entity.pdbx_description
1 polymer ?
#
loop_
_entity_poly.entity_id
_entity_poly.type
_entity_poly.pdbx_seq_one_letter_code
_entity_poly.pdbx_strand_id
1 'polypeptide(L)' 'DVLLLSDINYMPAAFALLFNMITHFLAKQTTIILSTPQRLLAKPFIEKLLPFCKLQQTIEVMENSKSVSIAIMVLKT' A
#
# COMPACT_ATOMS: atom_id res chain seq x y z
N ASP A 1 -11.53 -12.82 2.06
CA ASP A 1 -11.22 -12.82 0.63
C ASP A 1 -10.32 -11.66 0.22
N VAL A 2 -10.78 -10.41 0.37
CA VAL A 2 -10.01 -9.21 0.02
C VAL A 2 -9.95 -8.23 1.19
N LEU A 3 -8.79 -7.64 1.44
CA LEU A 3 -8.59 -6.52 2.35
C LEU A 3 -8.25 -5.26 1.55
N LEU A 4 -9.00 -4.17 1.80
CA LEU A 4 -8.77 -2.87 1.17
C LEU A 4 -8.06 -1.94 2.15
N LEU A 5 -6.94 -1.37 1.75
CA LEU A 5 -6.15 -0.43 2.53
C LEU A 5 -5.96 0.86 1.71
N SER A 6 -6.43 1.98 2.25
CA SER A 6 -6.33 3.29 1.58
C SER A 6 -5.56 4.28 2.44
N ASP A 7 -4.46 4.79 1.89
CA ASP A 7 -3.62 5.84 2.46
C ASP A 7 -3.16 5.64 3.91
N ILE A 8 -2.94 4.38 4.31
CA ILE A 8 -2.59 4.00 5.69
C ILE A 8 -1.10 4.26 6.04
N ASN A 9 -0.25 4.48 5.05
CA ASN A 9 1.21 4.50 5.17
C ASN A 9 1.79 5.92 5.39
N TYR A 10 1.12 6.73 6.20
CA TYR A 10 1.50 8.12 6.46
C TYR A 10 2.34 8.33 7.72
N MET A 11 2.19 7.46 8.73
CA MET A 11 2.81 7.61 10.05
C MET A 11 3.96 6.61 10.24
N PRO A 12 5.23 7.05 10.26
CA PRO A 12 6.38 6.15 10.38
C PRO A 12 6.35 5.24 11.61
N ALA A 13 5.85 5.75 12.75
CA ALA A 13 5.71 4.99 13.99
C ALA A 13 4.76 3.77 13.84
N ALA A 14 3.84 3.79 12.88
CA ALA A 14 2.91 2.69 12.63
C ALA A 14 3.45 1.63 11.65
N PHE A 15 4.55 1.89 10.93
CA PHE A 15 4.99 1.03 9.82
C PHE A 15 5.28 -0.41 10.23
N ALA A 16 5.88 -0.63 11.40
CA ALA A 16 6.13 -1.98 11.91
C ALA A 16 4.82 -2.74 12.18
N LEU A 17 3.85 -2.08 12.81
CA LEU A 17 2.55 -2.67 13.11
C LEU A 17 1.74 -2.93 11.83
N LEU A 18 1.76 -2.00 10.87
CA LEU A 18 1.11 -2.16 9.57
C LEU A 18 1.71 -3.33 8.77
N PHE A 19 3.03 -3.48 8.78
CA PHE A 19 3.70 -4.59 8.11
C PHE A 19 3.30 -5.93 8.73
N ASN A 20 3.24 -6.02 10.06
CA ASN A 20 2.77 -7.22 10.76
C ASN A 20 1.31 -7.56 10.42
N MET A 21 0.44 -6.54 10.32
CA MET A 21 -0.95 -6.74 9.91
C MET A 21 -1.06 -7.23 8.47
N ILE A 22 -0.34 -6.60 7.53
CA ILE A 22 -0.32 -7.00 6.11
C ILE A 22 0.16 -8.44 5.96
N THR A 23 1.29 -8.78 6.59
CA THR A 23 1.86 -10.14 6.52
C THR A 23 0.95 -11.18 7.17
N HIS A 24 0.25 -10.84 8.26
CA HIS A 24 -0.77 -11.70 8.86
C HIS A 24 -1.90 -12.06 7.89
N PHE A 25 -2.40 -11.07 7.12
CA PHE A 25 -3.45 -11.33 6.12
C PHE A 25 -2.92 -12.07 4.88
N LEU A 26 -1.70 -11.76 4.43
CA LEU A 26 -1.04 -12.51 3.36
C LEU A 26 -0.85 -13.99 3.73
N ALA A 27 -0.45 -14.29 4.97
CA ALA A 27 -0.32 -15.67 5.45
C ALA A 27 -1.64 -16.44 5.43
N LYS A 28 -2.78 -15.74 5.49
CA LYS A 28 -4.14 -16.29 5.35
C LYS A 28 -4.63 -16.33 3.90
N GLN A 29 -3.74 -16.17 2.91
CA GLN A 29 -4.06 -16.07 1.48
C GLN A 29 -5.08 -14.98 1.15
N THR A 30 -5.17 -13.93 1.98
CA THR A 30 -6.03 -12.79 1.70
C THR A 30 -5.39 -11.94 0.61
N THR A 31 -6.16 -11.58 -0.43
CA THR A 31 -5.70 -10.60 -1.41
C THR A 31 -5.76 -9.21 -0.78
N ILE A 32 -4.69 -8.44 -0.86
CA ILE A 32 -4.68 -7.07 -0.34
C ILE A 32 -4.61 -6.10 -1.50
N ILE A 33 -5.48 -5.09 -1.51
CA ILE A 33 -5.40 -3.95 -2.42
C ILE A 33 -4.99 -2.74 -1.59
N LEU A 34 -3.81 -2.20 -1.87
CA LEU A 34 -3.25 -1.02 -1.20
C LEU A 34 -3.23 0.14 -2.18
N SER A 35 -3.92 1.23 -1.85
CA SER A 35 -3.85 2.50 -2.59
C SER A 35 -3.18 3.59 -1.75
N THR A 36 -2.16 4.25 -2.28
CA THR A 36 -1.44 5.32 -1.59
C THR A 36 -0.90 6.37 -2.55
N PRO A 37 -0.87 7.67 -2.15
CA PRO A 37 -0.07 8.67 -2.83
C PRO A 37 1.42 8.34 -2.80
N GLN A 38 2.18 8.88 -3.75
CA GLN A 38 3.64 8.77 -3.76
C GLN A 38 4.25 9.61 -2.62
N ARG A 39 4.60 8.97 -1.49
CA ARG A 39 5.15 9.63 -0.29
C ARG A 39 6.58 9.19 -0.04
N LEU A 40 7.53 10.14 -0.05
CA LEU A 40 8.96 9.86 0.14
C LEU A 40 9.26 9.11 1.46
N LEU A 41 8.61 9.50 2.56
CA LEU A 41 8.78 8.87 3.87
C LEU A 41 8.26 7.43 3.93
N ALA A 42 7.32 7.07 3.06
CA ALA A 42 6.78 5.71 2.98
C ALA A 42 7.65 4.79 2.12
N LYS A 43 8.64 5.32 1.38
CA LYS A 43 9.45 4.53 0.44
C LYS A 43 10.05 3.27 1.07
N PRO A 44 10.70 3.31 2.27
CA PRO A 44 11.25 2.10 2.89
C PRO A 44 10.17 1.10 3.33
N PHE A 45 8.96 1.57 3.62
CA PHE A 45 7.82 0.70 3.94
C PHE A 45 7.29 0.01 2.69
N ILE A 46 7.11 0.75 1.59
CA ILE A 46 6.65 0.20 0.31
C ILE A 46 7.66 -0.80 -0.26
N GLU A 47 8.96 -0.54 -0.15
CA GLU A 47 10.02 -1.46 -0.58
C GLU A 47 9.90 -2.85 0.08
N LYS A 48 9.49 -2.91 1.36
CA LYS A 48 9.23 -4.17 2.06
C LYS A 48 8.02 -4.94 1.53
N LEU A 49 7.08 -4.26 0.86
CA LEU A 49 5.87 -4.86 0.30
C LEU A 49 6.06 -5.33 -1.15
N LEU A 50 7.07 -4.83 -1.86
CA LEU A 50 7.34 -5.16 -3.26
C LEU A 50 7.44 -6.68 -3.53
N PRO A 51 8.05 -7.52 -2.66
CA PRO A 51 8.09 -8.97 -2.87
C PRO A 51 6.72 -9.63 -2.98
N PHE A 52 5.69 -9.03 -2.37
CA PHE A 52 4.31 -9.52 -2.41
C PHE A 52 3.48 -8.88 -3.52
N CYS A 53 3.98 -7.83 -4.18
CA CYS A 53 3.23 -7.09 -5.19
C CYS A 53 3.17 -7.86 -6.51
N LYS A 54 1.98 -8.33 -6.89
CA LYS A 54 1.76 -9.05 -8.15
C LYS A 54 1.32 -8.13 -9.28
N LEU A 55 0.63 -7.04 -8.95
CA LEU A 55 0.18 -6.02 -9.90
C LEU A 55 0.33 -4.64 -9.28
N GLN A 56 0.75 -3.68 -10.09
CA GLN A 56 0.80 -2.27 -9.71
C GLN A 56 0.25 -1.43 -10.85
N GLN A 57 -0.56 -0.45 -10.50
CA GLN A 57 -1.01 0.59 -11.40
C GLN A 57 -0.86 1.95 -10.71
N THR A 58 -0.43 2.95 -11.46
CA THR A 58 -0.44 4.34 -10.99
C THR A 58 -1.54 5.07 -11.73
N ILE A 59 -2.37 5.82 -11.00
CA ILE A 59 -3.39 6.69 -11.55
C ILE A 59 -3.17 8.12 -11.06
N GLU A 60 -3.49 9.09 -11.92
CA GLU A 60 -3.55 10.50 -11.53
C GLU A 60 -4.98 10.82 -11.09
N VAL A 61 -5.13 11.46 -9.93
CA VAL A 61 -6.42 11.96 -9.44
C VAL A 61 -6.32 13.44 -9.10
N MET A 62 -7.40 14.17 -9.36
CA MET A 62 -7.50 15.58 -9.01
C MET A 62 -7.97 15.72 -7.55
N GLU A 63 -7.11 16.26 -6.69
CA GLU A 63 -7.42 16.57 -5.30
C GLU A 63 -7.05 18.03 -5.02
N ASN A 64 -8.00 18.84 -4.55
CA ASN A 64 -7.79 20.26 -4.25
C ASN A 64 -7.12 21.05 -5.40
N SER A 65 -7.57 20.80 -6.63
CA SER A 65 -7.02 21.39 -7.87
C SER A 65 -5.55 21.03 -8.15
N LYS A 66 -5.02 19.99 -7.50
CA LYS A 66 -3.69 19.42 -7.77
C LYS A 66 -3.84 18.00 -8.30
N SER A 67 -3.02 17.66 -9.29
CA SER A 67 -2.86 16.27 -9.72
C SER A 67 -2.03 15.52 -8.68
N VAL A 68 -2.57 14.42 -8.17
CA VAL A 68 -1.92 13.55 -7.19
C VAL A 68 -1.80 12.16 -7.80
N SER A 69 -0.57 11.65 -7.83
CA SER A 69 -0.30 10.29 -8.30
C SER A 69 -0.55 9.28 -7.18
N ILE A 70 -1.48 8.35 -7.42
CA ILE A 70 -1.86 7.27 -6.51
C ILE A 70 -1.37 5.95 -7.09
N ALA A 71 -0.52 5.26 -6.33
CA ALA A 71 -0.14 3.88 -6.60
C ALA A 71 -1.19 2.94 -6.01
N ILE A 72 -1.69 2.02 -6.83
CA ILE A 72 -2.58 0.92 -6.46
C ILE A 72 -1.79 -0.37 -6.64
N MET A 73 -1.65 -1.14 -5.57
CA MET A 73 -0.90 -2.40 -5.56
C MET A 73 -1.79 -3.56 -5.12
N VAL A 74 -1.68 -4.67 -5.84
CA VAL A 74 -2.28 -5.94 -5.46
C VAL A 74 -1.20 -6.82 -4.83
N LEU A 75 -1.33 -7.07 -3.53
CA LEU A 75 -0.39 -7.90 -2.77
C LEU A 75 -0.98 -9.30 -2.56
N LYS A 76 -0.17 -10.33 -2.85
CA LYS A 76 -0.48 -11.75 -2.63
C LYS A 76 0.80 -12.52 -2.30
N THR A 77 0.66 -13.62 -1.57
CA THR A 77 1.70 -14.65 -1.38
C THR A 77 1.89 -15.44 -2.67
#